data_AF-A0A975C5S6-F1
#
_entry.id   AF-A0A975C5S6-F1
#
_cell.length_a   1.000
_cell.length_b   1.000
_cell.length_c   1.000
_cell.angle_alpha   90.00
_cell.angle_beta   90.00
_cell.angle_gamma   90.00
#
_symmetry.space_group_name_H-M   'P 1'
#
loop_
_entity.id
_entity.type
_entity.pdbx_description
1 polymer ?
#
loop_
_entity_poly.entity_id
_entity_poly.type
_entity_poly.pdbx_seq_one_letter_code
_entity_poly.pdbx_strand_id
1 'polypeptide(L)'
;MKIARLVFVGFTFVLGSLIGFVTFMLQTIMISDIPVSFTATEALVIHILYFVSTLFLICGVISIPSRAAYGVALLLLTAVFLFNIQVLDRRMFHAGYDPALLQIQLAPVLHLGFVLIVALFMMILQWRRQRTVEKQNMEFLANSESF
;
A
#
# COMPACT_ATOMS: atom_id res chain seq x y z
N MET A 1 16.58 16.06 12.53
CA MET A 1 15.68 15.79 11.38
C MET A 1 15.34 14.31 11.13
N LYS A 2 16.21 13.32 11.43
CA LYS A 2 15.92 11.89 11.15
C LYS A 2 14.73 11.33 11.94
N ILE A 3 14.59 11.71 13.20
CA ILE A 3 13.50 11.25 14.10
C ILE A 3 12.13 11.74 13.62
N ALA A 4 12.00 13.03 13.27
CA ALA A 4 10.74 13.59 12.78
C ALA A 4 10.24 12.89 11.50
N ARG A 5 11.15 12.53 10.58
CA ARG A 5 10.79 11.75 9.38
C ARG A 5 10.33 10.33 9.72
N LEU A 6 10.98 9.67 10.67
CA LEU A 6 10.58 8.33 11.11
C LEU A 6 9.17 8.35 11.75
N VAL A 7 8.91 9.34 12.62
CA VAL A 7 7.60 9.52 13.25
C VAL A 7 6.52 9.79 12.20
N PHE A 8 6.81 10.64 11.22
CA PHE A 8 5.88 10.91 10.12
C PHE A 8 5.56 9.66 9.28
N VAL A 9 6.57 8.86 8.95
CA VAL A 9 6.38 7.57 8.25
C VAL A 9 5.51 6.63 9.08
N GLY A 10 5.85 6.43 10.35
CA GLY A 10 5.07 5.57 11.24
C GLY A 10 3.62 6.02 11.36
N PHE A 11 3.41 7.32 11.56
CA PHE A 11 2.07 7.91 11.68
C PHE A 11 1.23 7.71 10.41
N THR A 12 1.79 8.01 9.24
CA THR A 12 1.09 7.88 7.96
C THR A 12 0.76 6.43 7.63
N PHE A 13 1.67 5.48 7.90
CA PHE A 13 1.41 4.06 7.75
C PHE A 13 0.31 3.57 8.69
N VAL A 14 0.41 3.88 9.99
CA VAL A 14 -0.58 3.45 10.98
C VAL A 14 -1.96 4.00 10.64
N LEU A 15 -2.05 5.29 10.29
CA LEU A 15 -3.32 5.93 9.94
C LEU A 15 -3.91 5.32 8.65
N GLY A 16 -3.10 5.13 7.61
CA GLY A 16 -3.54 4.48 6.37
C GLY A 16 -4.01 3.05 6.59
N SER A 17 -3.27 2.26 7.37
CA SER A 17 -3.63 0.89 7.74
C SER A 17 -4.90 0.83 8.59
N LEU A 18 -5.08 1.76 9.54
CA LEU A 18 -6.29 1.81 10.38
C LEU A 18 -7.54 2.12 9.54
N ILE A 19 -7.46 3.14 8.68
CA ILE A 19 -8.56 3.49 7.76
C ILE A 19 -8.85 2.30 6.84
N GLY A 20 -7.82 1.67 6.27
CA GLY A 20 -7.95 0.51 5.40
C GLY A 20 -8.62 -0.67 6.11
N PHE A 21 -8.23 -0.94 7.36
CA PHE A 21 -8.82 -2.02 8.17
C PHE A 21 -10.30 -1.75 8.49
N VAL A 22 -10.65 -0.53 8.93
CA VAL A 22 -12.05 -0.16 9.18
C VAL A 22 -12.88 -0.27 7.90
N THR A 23 -12.34 0.19 6.78
CA THR A 23 -13.01 0.11 5.47
C THR A 23 -13.24 -1.35 5.06
N PHE A 24 -12.25 -2.20 5.26
CA PHE A 24 -12.36 -3.63 5.00
C PHE A 24 -13.43 -4.30 5.87
N MET A 25 -13.51 -3.98 7.17
CA MET A 25 -14.60 -4.46 8.03
C MET A 25 -15.98 -4.01 7.55
N LEU A 26 -16.13 -2.72 7.19
CA LEU A 26 -17.40 -2.18 6.66
C LEU A 26 -17.81 -2.90 5.36
N GLN A 27 -16.85 -3.10 4.45
CA GLN A 27 -17.06 -3.88 3.24
C GLN A 27 -17.51 -5.32 3.56
N THR A 28 -16.85 -6.01 4.48
CA THR A 28 -17.22 -7.39 4.84
C THR A 28 -18.64 -7.46 5.39
N ILE A 29 -19.05 -6.47 6.18
CA ILE A 29 -20.44 -6.39 6.69
C ILE A 29 -21.43 -6.19 5.54
N MET A 30 -21.13 -5.30 4.59
CA MET A 30 -22.02 -5.06 3.43
C MET A 30 -22.12 -6.27 2.48
N ILE A 31 -21.06 -7.05 2.38
CA ILE A 31 -21.01 -8.26 1.55
C ILE A 31 -21.65 -9.46 2.27
N SER A 32 -21.63 -9.49 3.60
CA SER A 32 -22.23 -10.59 4.37
C SER A 32 -23.74 -10.63 4.16
N ASP A 33 -24.35 -11.83 4.21
CA ASP A 33 -25.79 -12.10 4.04
C ASP A 33 -26.73 -11.40 5.04
N ILE A 34 -26.26 -10.39 5.77
CA ILE A 34 -27.07 -9.52 6.60
C ILE A 34 -27.88 -8.61 5.65
N PRO A 35 -29.21 -8.52 5.78
CA PRO A 35 -30.06 -7.70 4.92
C PRO A 35 -29.86 -6.22 5.23
N VAL A 36 -28.71 -5.68 4.85
CA VAL A 36 -28.44 -4.25 4.78
C VAL A 36 -28.79 -3.82 3.36
N SER A 37 -29.71 -2.87 3.22
CA SER A 37 -30.09 -2.33 1.91
C SER A 37 -28.87 -1.65 1.28
N PHE A 38 -28.16 -2.36 0.42
CA PHE A 38 -26.96 -1.84 -0.25
C PHE A 38 -27.36 -0.75 -1.24
N THR A 39 -26.88 0.48 -1.00
CA THR A 39 -27.10 1.60 -1.93
C THR A 39 -25.82 1.95 -2.67
N ALA A 40 -25.95 2.49 -3.90
CA ALA A 40 -24.80 2.99 -4.66
C ALA A 40 -23.99 4.06 -3.90
N THR A 41 -24.63 4.79 -2.99
CA THR A 41 -23.96 5.77 -2.12
C THR A 41 -23.02 5.12 -1.11
N GLU A 42 -23.40 4.00 -0.51
CA GLU A 42 -22.55 3.24 0.42
C GLU A 42 -21.33 2.65 -0.28
N ALA A 43 -21.52 2.14 -1.51
CA ALA A 43 -20.43 1.67 -2.36
C ALA A 43 -19.39 2.77 -2.63
N LEU A 44 -19.86 3.96 -2.98
CA LEU A 44 -19.02 5.12 -3.23
C LEU A 44 -18.22 5.50 -1.97
N VAL A 45 -18.84 5.47 -0.79
CA VAL A 45 -18.16 5.76 0.49
C VAL A 45 -17.01 4.78 0.73
N ILE A 46 -17.22 3.48 0.49
CA ILE A 46 -16.15 2.48 0.62
C ILE A 46 -14.98 2.79 -0.32
N HIS A 47 -15.25 3.11 -1.58
CA HIS A 47 -14.19 3.47 -2.53
C HIS A 47 -13.41 4.71 -2.10
N ILE A 48 -14.11 5.74 -1.61
CA ILE A 48 -13.47 6.95 -1.09
C ILE A 48 -12.58 6.61 0.10
N LEU A 49 -13.04 5.79 1.04
CA LEU A 49 -12.23 5.40 2.20
C LEU A 49 -11.00 4.57 1.82
N TYR A 50 -11.12 3.65 0.86
CA TYR A 50 -9.96 2.93 0.31
C TYR A 50 -8.99 3.89 -0.38
N PHE A 51 -9.50 4.87 -1.12
CA PHE A 51 -8.66 5.88 -1.77
C PHE A 51 -7.90 6.72 -0.74
N VAL A 52 -8.56 7.18 0.32
CA VAL A 52 -7.94 7.92 1.43
C VAL A 52 -6.87 7.06 2.11
N SER A 53 -7.18 5.80 2.45
CA SER A 53 -6.22 4.84 3.00
C SER A 53 -4.99 4.68 2.09
N THR A 54 -5.21 4.53 0.78
CA THR A 54 -4.14 4.39 -0.21
C THR A 54 -3.24 5.61 -0.27
N LEU A 55 -3.81 6.82 -0.24
CA LEU A 55 -3.03 8.06 -0.23
C LEU A 55 -2.11 8.13 1.00
N PHE A 56 -2.63 7.80 2.19
CA PHE A 56 -1.81 7.77 3.41
C PHE A 56 -0.68 6.74 3.31
N LEU A 57 -0.98 5.53 2.80
CA LEU A 57 0.02 4.49 2.62
C LEU A 57 1.09 4.90 1.59
N ILE A 58 0.72 5.52 0.47
CA ILE A 58 1.67 6.04 -0.53
C ILE A 58 2.55 7.12 0.06
N CYS A 59 1.97 8.08 0.79
CA CYS A 59 2.73 9.12 1.50
C CYS A 59 3.74 8.51 2.49
N GLY A 60 3.32 7.47 3.22
CA GLY A 60 4.19 6.72 4.12
C GLY A 60 5.34 6.04 3.36
N VAL A 61 5.02 5.31 2.29
CA VAL A 61 5.98 4.60 1.42
C VAL A 61 7.03 5.56 0.88
N ILE A 62 6.62 6.68 0.27
CA ILE A 62 7.55 7.66 -0.33
C ILE A 62 8.49 8.27 0.72
N SER A 63 8.02 8.37 1.96
CA SER A 63 8.76 8.99 3.06
C SER A 63 9.76 8.04 3.74
N ILE A 64 9.80 6.75 3.39
CA ILE A 64 10.68 5.76 4.03
C ILE A 64 12.17 6.14 3.83
N PRO A 65 12.94 6.28 4.92
CA PRO A 65 14.31 6.76 4.85
C PRO A 65 15.35 5.68 4.53
N SER A 66 15.05 4.40 4.74
CA SER A 66 16.04 3.31 4.66
C SER A 66 15.55 2.10 3.88
N ARG A 67 16.48 1.40 3.20
CA ARG A 67 16.18 0.17 2.47
C ARG A 67 15.62 -0.93 3.36
N ALA A 68 16.16 -1.08 4.58
CA ALA A 68 15.67 -2.05 5.54
C ALA A 68 14.19 -1.80 5.88
N ALA A 69 13.80 -0.54 6.06
CA ALA A 69 12.41 -0.17 6.29
C ALA A 69 11.52 -0.42 5.06
N TYR A 70 12.02 -0.22 3.83
CA TYR A 70 11.30 -0.65 2.61
C TYR A 70 11.08 -2.15 2.57
N GLY A 71 12.09 -2.95 2.94
CA GLY A 71 11.96 -4.40 3.01
C GLY A 71 10.87 -4.86 3.98
N VAL A 72 10.83 -4.26 5.18
CA VAL A 72 9.77 -4.52 6.17
C VAL A 72 8.39 -4.09 5.64
N ALA A 73 8.28 -2.89 5.07
CA ALA A 73 7.03 -2.40 4.51
C ALA A 73 6.51 -3.29 3.37
N LEU A 74 7.38 -3.71 2.45
CA LEU A 74 7.03 -4.61 1.36
C LEU A 74 6.57 -5.98 1.87
N LEU A 75 7.25 -6.54 2.87
CA LEU A 75 6.84 -7.82 3.47
C LEU A 75 5.45 -7.72 4.08
N LEU A 76 5.18 -6.67 4.86
CA LEU A 76 3.88 -6.44 5.48
C LEU A 76 2.79 -6.20 4.43
N LEU A 77 3.01 -5.31 3.48
CA LEU A 77 2.06 -5.02 2.40
C LEU A 77 1.77 -6.26 1.55
N THR A 78 2.78 -7.08 1.28
CA THR A 78 2.62 -8.34 0.54
C THR A 78 1.79 -9.34 1.32
N ALA A 79 2.03 -9.49 2.62
CA ALA A 79 1.23 -10.38 3.47
C ALA A 79 -0.25 -9.95 3.49
N VAL A 80 -0.52 -8.65 3.64
CA VAL A 80 -1.88 -8.10 3.63
C VAL A 80 -2.53 -8.23 2.25
N PHE A 81 -1.78 -8.03 1.16
CA PHE A 81 -2.27 -8.23 -0.19
C PHE A 81 -2.66 -9.68 -0.48
N LEU A 82 -1.80 -10.64 -0.10
CA LEU A 82 -2.08 -12.07 -0.24
C LEU A 82 -3.30 -12.48 0.60
N PHE A 83 -3.43 -11.95 1.81
CA PHE A 83 -4.64 -12.13 2.62
C PHE A 83 -5.89 -11.63 1.90
N ASN A 84 -5.87 -10.43 1.32
CA ASN A 84 -7.02 -9.88 0.60
C ASN A 84 -7.38 -10.68 -0.67
N ILE A 85 -6.40 -11.28 -1.34
CA ILE A 85 -6.66 -12.24 -2.43
C ILE A 85 -7.38 -13.49 -1.92
N GLN A 86 -7.02 -14.00 -0.73
CA GLN A 86 -7.65 -15.20 -0.17
C GLN A 86 -9.11 -14.94 0.26
N VAL A 87 -9.42 -13.73 0.72
CA VAL A 87 -10.78 -13.34 1.13
C VAL A 87 -11.70 -13.08 -0.07
N LEU A 88 -11.15 -12.99 -1.28
CA LEU A 88 -11.92 -12.76 -2.50
C LEU A 88 -12.86 -13.94 -2.80
N ASP A 89 -14.18 -13.72 -2.76
CA ASP A 89 -15.17 -14.73 -3.10
C ASP A 89 -15.27 -14.88 -4.62
N ARG A 90 -14.77 -16.01 -5.12
CA ARG A 90 -14.80 -16.35 -6.55
C ARG A 90 -16.23 -16.50 -7.10
N ARG A 91 -17.22 -16.73 -6.24
CA ARG A 91 -18.64 -16.85 -6.65
C ARG A 91 -19.17 -15.55 -7.21
N MET A 92 -18.70 -14.40 -6.73
CA MET A 92 -19.13 -13.09 -7.24
C MET A 92 -18.67 -12.80 -8.68
N PHE A 93 -17.71 -13.56 -9.21
CA PHE A 93 -17.27 -13.44 -10.61
C PHE A 93 -18.18 -14.16 -11.60
N HIS A 94 -19.22 -14.85 -11.13
CA HIS A 94 -20.17 -15.54 -12.00
C HIS A 94 -21.21 -14.56 -12.55
N ALA A 95 -21.65 -14.79 -13.78
CA ALA A 95 -22.65 -13.98 -14.46
C ALA A 95 -23.98 -14.02 -13.67
N GLY A 96 -24.30 -12.92 -12.98
CA GLY A 96 -25.53 -12.81 -12.18
C GLY A 96 -25.40 -11.94 -10.92
N TYR A 97 -24.19 -11.64 -10.46
CA TYR A 97 -23.97 -10.73 -9.33
C TYR A 97 -23.98 -9.25 -9.74
N ASP A 98 -24.38 -8.38 -8.80
CA ASP A 98 -24.35 -6.93 -8.98
C ASP A 98 -22.90 -6.45 -9.25
N PRO A 99 -22.64 -5.78 -10.37
CA PRO A 99 -21.32 -5.22 -10.69
C PRO A 99 -20.72 -4.34 -9.57
N ALA A 100 -21.56 -3.64 -8.80
CA ALA A 100 -21.09 -2.80 -7.69
C ALA A 100 -20.47 -3.62 -6.56
N LEU A 101 -21.05 -4.79 -6.23
CA LEU A 101 -20.50 -5.69 -5.21
C LEU A 101 -19.14 -6.27 -5.66
N LEU A 102 -19.03 -6.62 -6.93
CA LEU A 102 -17.77 -7.10 -7.51
C LEU A 102 -16.67 -6.02 -7.43
N GLN A 103 -17.01 -4.76 -7.74
CA GLN A 103 -16.08 -3.64 -7.67
C GLN A 103 -15.58 -3.40 -6.24
N ILE A 104 -16.48 -3.43 -5.26
CA ILE A 104 -16.11 -3.31 -3.84
C ILE A 104 -15.21 -4.46 -3.42
N GLN A 105 -15.53 -5.69 -3.85
CA GLN A 105 -14.74 -6.86 -3.50
C GLN A 105 -13.30 -6.79 -4.04
N LEU A 106 -13.14 -6.26 -5.26
CA LEU A 106 -11.83 -6.05 -5.88
C LEU A 106 -11.08 -4.82 -5.35
N ALA A 107 -11.77 -3.84 -4.78
CA ALA A 107 -11.18 -2.59 -4.30
C ALA A 107 -9.95 -2.80 -3.40
N PRO A 108 -10.00 -3.57 -2.29
CA PRO A 108 -8.84 -3.74 -1.43
C PRO A 108 -7.63 -4.33 -2.16
N VAL A 109 -7.86 -5.30 -3.06
CA VAL A 109 -6.78 -5.93 -3.85
C VAL A 109 -6.15 -4.93 -4.81
N LEU A 110 -6.95 -4.14 -5.52
CA LEU A 110 -6.45 -3.14 -6.46
C LEU A 110 -5.69 -2.02 -5.74
N HIS A 111 -6.25 -1.50 -4.65
CA HIS A 111 -5.63 -0.43 -3.86
C HIS A 111 -4.32 -0.89 -3.21
N LEU A 112 -4.29 -2.07 -2.57
CA LEU A 112 -3.05 -2.63 -2.02
C LEU A 112 -2.03 -2.99 -3.11
N GLY A 113 -2.49 -3.54 -4.24
CA GLY A 113 -1.63 -3.83 -5.38
C GLY A 113 -0.96 -2.58 -5.93
N PHE A 114 -1.69 -1.47 -6.01
CA PHE A 114 -1.12 -0.18 -6.41
C PHE A 114 -0.07 0.33 -5.40
N VAL A 115 -0.36 0.27 -4.10
CA VAL A 115 0.62 0.64 -3.05
C VAL A 115 1.87 -0.23 -3.13
N LEU A 116 1.73 -1.53 -3.39
CA LEU A 116 2.86 -2.45 -3.59
C LEU A 116 3.74 -2.07 -4.78
N ILE A 117 3.12 -1.75 -5.92
CA ILE A 117 3.85 -1.30 -7.12
C ILE A 117 4.64 -0.03 -6.79
N VAL A 118 4.02 0.95 -6.11
CA VAL A 118 4.69 2.18 -5.68
C VAL A 118 5.84 1.88 -4.73
N ALA A 119 5.65 1.00 -3.75
CA ALA A 119 6.69 0.61 -2.80
C ALA A 119 7.89 -0.07 -3.49
N LEU A 120 7.63 -0.97 -4.44
CA LEU A 120 8.67 -1.61 -5.23
C LEU A 120 9.43 -0.58 -6.09
N PHE A 121 8.71 0.31 -6.75
CA PHE A 121 9.29 1.37 -7.57
C PHE A 121 10.21 2.28 -6.74
N MET A 122 9.74 2.74 -5.57
CA MET A 122 10.52 3.58 -4.68
C MET A 122 11.75 2.87 -4.12
N MET A 123 11.65 1.58 -3.78
CA MET A 123 12.80 0.78 -3.36
C MET A 123 13.86 0.68 -4.48
N ILE A 124 13.44 0.45 -5.72
CA ILE A 124 14.35 0.39 -6.88
C ILE A 124 15.05 1.74 -7.09
N LEU A 125 14.33 2.86 -6.98
CA LEU A 125 14.92 4.20 -7.08
C LEU A 125 15.95 4.45 -5.97
N GLN A 126 15.63 4.10 -4.73
CA GLN A 126 16.57 4.22 -3.62
C GLN A 126 17.80 3.32 -3.81
N TRP A 127 17.61 2.13 -4.40
CA TRP A 127 18.73 1.26 -4.74
C TRP A 127 19.67 1.93 -5.74
N ARG A 128 19.13 2.40 -6.87
CA ARG A 128 19.91 3.09 -7.91
C ARG A 128 20.68 4.27 -7.35
N ARG A 129 20.05 5.10 -6.51
CA ARG A 129 20.70 6.29 -5.94
C ARG A 129 21.96 5.94 -5.12
N GLN A 130 21.94 4.92 -4.26
CA GLN A 130 23.13 4.60 -3.47
C GLN A 130 24.25 3.98 -4.31
N ARG A 131 23.92 3.16 -5.33
CA ARG A 131 24.95 2.63 -6.25
C ARG A 131 25.71 3.76 -6.95
N THR A 132 25.03 4.84 -7.32
CA THR A 132 25.69 6.02 -7.90
C THR A 132 26.63 6.69 -6.91
N VAL A 133 26.20 6.86 -5.64
CA VAL A 133 27.04 7.47 -4.60
C VAL A 133 28.25 6.59 -4.27
N GLU A 134 28.08 5.27 -4.18
CA GLU A 134 29.19 4.32 -3.95
C GLU A 134 30.24 4.40 -5.05
N LYS A 135 29.82 4.48 -6.33
CA LYS A 135 30.74 4.66 -7.46
C LYS A 135 31.54 5.95 -7.37
N GLN A 136 30.87 7.07 -7.09
CA GLN A 136 31.53 8.38 -6.95
C GLN A 136 32.54 8.38 -5.80
N ASN A 137 32.22 7.75 -4.67
CA ASN A 137 33.13 7.64 -3.54
C ASN A 137 34.38 6.80 -3.87
N MET A 138 34.22 5.70 -4.61
CA MET A 138 35.36 4.87 -5.04
C MET A 138 36.27 5.61 -6.02
N GLU A 139 35.71 6.36 -6.97
CA GLU A 139 36.47 7.20 -7.90
C GLU A 139 37.25 8.31 -7.17
N PHE A 140 36.63 8.94 -6.17
CA PHE A 140 37.30 9.93 -5.34
C PHE A 140 38.48 9.34 -4.55
N LEU A 141 38.30 8.17 -3.94
CA LEU A 141 39.36 7.50 -3.18
C LEU A 141 40.52 7.08 -4.09
N ALA A 142 40.25 6.50 -5.26
CA ALA A 142 41.27 6.11 -6.23
C ALA A 142 42.13 7.31 -6.68
N ASN A 143 41.51 8.48 -6.89
CA ASN A 143 42.23 9.70 -7.26
C ASN A 143 43.02 10.31 -6.09
N SER A 144 42.65 10.03 -4.84
CA SER A 144 43.35 10.54 -3.65
C SER A 144 44.64 9.77 -3.33
N GLU A 145 44.75 8.51 -3.75
CA GLU A 145 45.96 7.68 -3.57
C GLU A 145 47.02 7.90 -4.66
N SER A 146 46.67 8.61 -5.74
CA SER A 146 47.59 8.94 -6.84
C SER A 146 48.38 10.25 -6.65
N PHE A 147 48.21 10.94 -5.51
CA PHE A 147 48.95 12.14 -5.10
C PHE A 147 49.84 11.85 -3.89
#